data_AF-A0A3L8A296-F1
#
_entry.id   AF-A0A3L8A296-F1
#
_cell.length_a   1.000
_cell.length_b   1.000
_cell.length_c   1.000
_cell.angle_alpha   90.00
_cell.angle_beta   90.00
_cell.angle_gamma   90.00
#
_symmetry.space_group_name_H-M   'P 1'
#
loop_
_entity.id
_entity.type
_entity.pdbx_description
1 polymer ?
#
loop_
_entity_poly.entity_id
_entity_poly.type
_entity_poly.pdbx_seq_one_letter_code
_entity_poly.pdbx_strand_id
1 'polypeptide(L)'
;MISAMFNLYYIQKQNAFIEKKGRNKYDTLYKKISSSSILAKLEGMSIHGGQAPGAEDFSMVATSNWSLFFKFDQMTTTMGALIALKIWNEKVNLRYGMADDYKLLRIANAIIMSNGNTL
;
A
#
# COMPACT_ATOMS: atom_id res chain seq x y z
N MET A 1 -16.29 2.58 11.04
CA MET A 1 -15.41 3.62 11.59
C MET A 1 -14.28 3.85 10.59
N ILE A 2 -14.01 5.11 10.24
CA ILE A 2 -12.83 5.47 9.43
C ILE A 2 -11.59 5.20 10.29
N SER A 3 -10.64 4.44 9.76
CA SER A 3 -9.36 4.13 10.39
C SER A 3 -8.50 5.40 10.41
N ALA A 4 -8.61 6.17 11.50
CA ALA A 4 -8.10 7.53 11.59
C ALA A 4 -6.58 7.57 11.73
N MET A 5 -5.99 6.66 12.50
CA MET A 5 -4.55 6.64 12.74
C MET A 5 -3.77 6.19 11.51
N PHE A 6 -4.17 5.09 10.87
CA PHE A 6 -3.53 4.65 9.63
C PHE A 6 -3.68 5.67 8.51
N ASN A 7 -4.84 6.34 8.37
CA ASN A 7 -5.00 7.39 7.37
C ASN A 7 -4.08 8.59 7.60
N LEU A 8 -3.96 9.07 8.85
CA LEU A 8 -3.03 10.14 9.18
C LEU A 8 -1.58 9.74 8.90
N TYR A 9 -1.20 8.51 9.27
CA TYR A 9 0.11 7.94 8.98
C TYR A 9 0.39 7.87 7.48
N TYR A 10 -0.57 7.37 6.70
CA TYR A 10 -0.47 7.30 5.25
C TYR A 10 -0.28 8.69 4.63
N ILE A 11 -1.05 9.70 5.06
CA ILE A 11 -0.95 11.08 4.55
C ILE A 11 0.43 11.65 4.85
N GLN A 12 0.98 11.41 6.04
CA GLN A 12 2.34 11.83 6.38
C GLN A 12 3.37 11.24 5.40
N LYS A 13 3.30 9.94 5.13
CA LYS A 13 4.22 9.24 4.22
C LYS A 13 4.02 9.63 2.76
N GLN A 14 2.77 9.88 2.35
CA GLN A 14 2.43 10.43 1.05
C GLN A 14 3.07 11.81 0.84
N ASN A 15 2.95 12.70 1.82
CA ASN A 15 3.54 14.05 1.73
C ASN A 15 5.07 13.99 1.61
N ALA A 16 5.73 13.16 2.43
CA ALA A 16 7.17 12.94 2.33
C ALA A 16 7.61 12.39 0.96
N PHE A 17 6.80 11.50 0.36
CA PHE A 17 7.05 11.01 -1.00
C PHE A 17 6.89 12.10 -2.05
N ILE A 18 5.78 12.85 -1.99
CA ILE A 18 5.50 13.94 -2.94
C ILE A 18 6.58 15.02 -2.88
N GLU A 19 7.05 15.36 -1.69
CA GLU A 19 8.14 16.34 -1.50
C GLU A 19 9.43 15.90 -2.20
N LYS A 20 9.84 14.63 -2.06
CA LYS A 20 11.11 14.16 -2.65
C LYS A 20 11.01 13.74 -4.11
N LYS A 21 9.87 13.23 -4.57
CA LYS A 21 9.71 12.57 -5.88
C LYS A 21 8.76 13.30 -6.81
N GLY A 22 8.01 14.27 -6.30
CA GLY A 22 7.04 15.06 -7.05
C GLY A 22 5.65 14.41 -7.13
N ARG A 23 4.63 15.27 -7.22
CA ARG A 23 3.21 14.87 -7.28
C ARG A 23 2.89 14.00 -8.50
N ASN A 24 3.43 14.34 -9.67
CA ASN A 24 3.19 13.58 -10.90
C ASN A 24 3.64 12.11 -10.77
N LYS A 25 4.75 11.87 -10.08
CA LYS A 25 5.27 10.52 -9.85
C LYS A 25 4.37 9.75 -8.88
N TYR A 26 3.86 10.41 -7.84
CA TYR A 26 2.86 9.85 -6.94
C TYR A 26 1.56 9.49 -7.67
N ASP A 27 0.98 10.41 -8.46
CA ASP A 27 -0.29 10.16 -9.15
C ASP A 27 -0.16 9.01 -10.17
N THR A 28 0.97 8.95 -10.88
CA THR A 28 1.29 7.84 -11.78
C THR A 28 1.38 6.52 -11.04
N LEU A 29 2.06 6.48 -9.89
CA LEU A 29 2.17 5.30 -9.05
C LEU A 29 0.80 4.86 -8.55
N TYR A 30 -0.01 5.81 -8.05
CA TYR A 30 -1.36 5.54 -7.56
C TYR A 30 -2.25 4.92 -8.64
N LYS A 31 -2.26 5.51 -9.84
CA LYS A 31 -3.03 4.99 -10.98
C LYS A 31 -2.62 3.57 -11.37
N LYS A 32 -1.32 3.28 -11.34
CA LYS A 32 -0.81 1.93 -11.65
C LYS A 32 -1.26 0.91 -10.61
N ILE A 33 -1.04 1.20 -9.32
CA ILE A 33 -1.41 0.29 -8.23
C ILE A 33 -2.92 0.07 -8.20
N SER A 34 -3.73 1.11 -8.39
CA SER A 34 -5.19 0.98 -8.39
C SER A 34 -5.74 0.12 -9.53
N SER A 35 -5.03 0.05 -10.66
CA SER A 35 -5.34 -0.81 -11.80
C SER A 35 -4.68 -2.20 -11.76
N SER A 36 -3.94 -2.53 -10.70
CA SER A 36 -3.19 -3.78 -10.62
C SER A 36 -4.10 -5.01 -10.50
N SER A 37 -3.98 -5.95 -11.45
CA SER A 37 -4.69 -7.24 -11.39
C SER A 37 -4.26 -8.09 -10.18
N ILE A 38 -3.04 -7.87 -9.69
CA ILE A 38 -2.50 -8.57 -8.52
C ILE A 38 -3.13 -8.02 -7.23
N LEU A 39 -3.36 -6.71 -7.16
CA LEU A 39 -4.15 -6.12 -6.07
C LEU A 39 -5.58 -6.65 -6.09
N ALA A 40 -6.22 -6.72 -7.26
CA ALA A 40 -7.56 -7.29 -7.39
C ALA A 40 -7.63 -8.76 -6.96
N LYS A 41 -6.61 -9.55 -7.30
CA LYS A 41 -6.50 -10.95 -6.83
C LYS A 41 -6.34 -11.00 -5.31
N LEU A 42 -5.50 -10.14 -4.73
CA LEU A 42 -5.29 -10.05 -3.29
C LEU A 42 -6.58 -9.67 -2.55
N GLU A 43 -7.32 -8.67 -3.06
CA GLU A 43 -8.64 -8.29 -2.56
C GLU A 43 -9.58 -9.51 -2.55
N GLY A 44 -9.65 -10.26 -3.67
CA GLY A 44 -10.44 -11.49 -3.76
C GLY A 44 -10.03 -12.56 -2.77
N MET A 45 -8.72 -12.81 -2.61
CA MET A 45 -8.21 -13.80 -1.65
C MET A 45 -8.55 -13.42 -0.21
N SER A 46 -8.44 -12.15 0.16
CA SER A 46 -8.86 -11.66 1.48
C SER A 46 -10.35 -11.92 1.72
N ILE A 47 -11.20 -11.58 0.75
CA ILE A 47 -12.66 -11.75 0.86
C ILE A 47 -13.01 -13.22 1.08
N HIS A 48 -12.46 -14.13 0.27
CA HIS A 48 -12.77 -15.56 0.37
C HIS A 48 -12.17 -16.20 1.63
N GLY A 49 -10.96 -15.79 2.02
CA GLY A 49 -10.25 -16.36 3.17
C GLY A 49 -10.63 -15.75 4.52
N GLY A 50 -11.30 -14.60 4.54
CA GLY A 50 -11.63 -13.89 5.78
C GLY A 50 -10.42 -13.29 6.50
N GLN A 51 -9.28 -13.15 5.83
CA GLN A 51 -8.01 -12.76 6.44
C GLN A 51 -7.39 -11.53 5.78
N ALA A 52 -6.83 -10.66 6.63
CA ALA A 52 -6.09 -9.48 6.19
C ALA A 52 -4.71 -9.90 5.61
N PRO A 53 -4.31 -9.36 4.45
CA PRO A 53 -2.97 -9.57 3.90
C PRO A 53 -1.85 -9.06 4.79
N GLY A 54 -0.65 -9.62 4.59
CA GLY A 54 0.58 -9.18 5.22
C GLY A 54 1.30 -8.08 4.44
N ALA A 55 2.34 -7.52 5.05
CA ALA A 55 3.19 -6.49 4.44
C ALA A 55 3.90 -6.99 3.16
N GLU A 56 4.27 -8.26 3.11
CA GLU A 56 4.90 -8.89 1.95
C GLU A 56 3.95 -8.96 0.75
N ASP A 57 2.67 -9.27 0.97
CA ASP A 57 1.65 -9.30 -0.10
C ASP A 57 1.52 -7.92 -0.78
N PHE A 58 1.48 -6.85 0.03
CA PHE A 58 1.43 -5.48 -0.50
C PHE A 58 2.72 -5.06 -1.19
N SER A 59 3.87 -5.52 -0.69
CA SER A 59 5.15 -5.31 -1.35
C SER A 59 5.22 -6.02 -2.70
N MET A 60 4.66 -7.24 -2.78
CA MET A 60 4.53 -7.98 -4.03
C MET A 60 3.66 -7.21 -5.04
N VAL A 61 2.51 -6.66 -4.63
CA VAL A 61 1.67 -5.80 -5.50
C VAL A 61 2.48 -4.62 -6.07
N ALA A 62 3.35 -4.02 -5.25
CA ALA A 62 4.21 -2.92 -5.68
C ALA A 62 5.31 -3.37 -6.65
N THR A 63 5.88 -4.57 -6.50
CA THR A 63 7.01 -5.08 -7.27
C THR A 63 6.64 -5.86 -8.54
N SER A 64 5.38 -6.25 -8.70
CA SER A 64 4.99 -7.20 -9.76
C SER A 64 4.54 -6.55 -11.08
N ASN A 65 4.30 -5.23 -11.12
CA ASN A 65 4.05 -4.46 -12.36
C ASN A 65 5.35 -3.91 -13.00
N TRP A 66 6.50 -4.48 -12.65
CA TRP A 66 7.79 -3.78 -12.70
C TRP A 66 8.65 -4.06 -13.94
N SER A 67 8.39 -5.13 -14.68
CA SER A 67 9.21 -5.50 -15.86
C SER A 67 9.22 -4.45 -16.99
N LEU A 68 8.28 -3.50 -16.98
CA LEU A 68 8.18 -2.45 -18.01
C LEU A 68 8.71 -1.07 -17.59
N PHE A 69 9.07 -0.86 -16.31
CA PHE A 69 9.45 0.46 -15.80
C PHE A 69 10.68 0.36 -14.89
N PHE A 70 11.85 0.52 -15.51
CA PHE A 70 13.17 0.79 -14.92
C PHE A 70 13.21 1.07 -13.40
N LYS A 71 13.94 0.19 -12.68
CA LYS A 71 14.58 0.40 -11.36
C LYS A 71 13.94 1.51 -10.51
N PHE A 72 12.77 1.23 -9.92
CA PHE A 72 12.30 2.08 -8.84
C PHE A 72 13.18 1.91 -7.61
N ASP A 73 13.53 3.04 -6.99
CA ASP A 73 14.25 3.06 -5.73
C ASP A 73 13.34 2.61 -4.58
N GLN A 74 13.93 2.13 -3.49
CA GLN A 74 13.22 1.59 -2.33
C GLN A 74 12.08 2.49 -1.85
N MET A 75 12.25 3.82 -1.87
CA MET A 75 11.21 4.78 -1.49
C MET A 75 9.93 4.66 -2.33
N THR A 76 10.08 4.38 -3.64
CA THR A 76 8.92 4.20 -4.53
C THR A 76 8.27 2.84 -4.34
N THR A 77 9.03 1.79 -4.05
CA THR A 77 8.47 0.48 -3.65
C THR A 77 7.61 0.63 -2.40
N THR A 78 8.17 1.29 -1.37
CA THR A 78 7.49 1.52 -0.10
C THR A 78 6.19 2.27 -0.30
N MET A 79 6.19 3.37 -1.06
CA MET A 79 4.97 4.13 -1.33
C MET A 79 3.96 3.32 -2.14
N GLY A 80 4.41 2.52 -3.12
CA GLY A 80 3.54 1.65 -3.90
C GLY A 80 2.81 0.62 -3.02
N ALA A 81 3.53 0.02 -2.08
CA ALA A 81 2.95 -0.94 -1.13
C ALA A 81 1.98 -0.26 -0.15
N LEU A 82 2.31 0.94 0.34
CA LEU A 82 1.40 1.73 1.18
C LEU A 82 0.12 2.13 0.42
N ILE A 83 0.21 2.49 -0.87
CA ILE A 83 -0.96 2.75 -1.72
C ILE A 83 -1.82 1.49 -1.84
N ALA A 84 -1.21 0.32 -2.06
CA ALA A 84 -1.92 -0.95 -2.15
C ALA A 84 -2.68 -1.25 -0.84
N LEU A 85 -2.02 -1.07 0.31
CA LEU A 85 -2.65 -1.23 1.63
C LEU A 85 -3.83 -0.26 1.81
N LYS A 86 -3.67 1.02 1.42
CA LYS A 86 -4.76 2.00 1.49
C LYS A 86 -5.96 1.58 0.66
N ILE A 87 -5.74 1.19 -0.60
CA ILE A 87 -6.82 0.81 -1.52
C ILE A 87 -7.54 -0.45 -1.00
N TRP A 88 -6.78 -1.44 -0.54
CA TRP A 88 -7.34 -2.65 0.07
C TRP A 88 -8.17 -2.31 1.31
N ASN A 89 -7.68 -1.41 2.17
CA ASN A 89 -8.42 -0.96 3.34
C ASN A 89 -9.78 -0.37 2.94
N GLU A 90 -9.78 0.55 1.97
CA GLU A 90 -10.97 1.27 1.51
C GLU A 90 -12.01 0.36 0.84
N LYS A 91 -11.55 -0.60 0.03
CA LYS A 91 -12.45 -1.47 -0.76
C LYS A 91 -12.92 -2.70 0.00
N VAL A 92 -12.03 -3.30 0.79
CA VAL A 92 -12.25 -4.61 1.43
C VAL A 92 -12.39 -4.41 2.93
N ASN A 93 -11.34 -3.93 3.60
CA ASN A 93 -11.29 -3.98 5.05
C ASN A 93 -12.41 -3.18 5.74
N LEU A 94 -12.76 -1.99 5.23
CA LEU A 94 -13.87 -1.20 5.78
C LEU A 94 -15.23 -1.91 5.70
N ARG A 95 -15.39 -2.86 4.76
CA ARG A 95 -16.62 -3.65 4.59
C ARG A 95 -16.62 -4.92 5.44
N TYR A 96 -15.48 -5.58 5.55
CA TYR A 96 -15.39 -6.92 6.17
C TYR A 96 -14.73 -6.92 7.55
N GLY A 97 -14.13 -5.82 8.00
CA GLY A 97 -13.57 -5.67 9.35
C GLY A 97 -12.39 -6.59 9.68
N MET A 98 -11.57 -6.96 8.70
CA MET A 98 -10.49 -7.97 8.86
C MET A 98 -9.26 -7.47 9.63
N ALA A 99 -9.07 -6.15 9.67
CA ALA A 99 -8.01 -5.46 10.37
C ALA A 99 -8.53 -4.18 11.01
N ASP A 100 -8.22 -3.99 12.29
CA ASP A 100 -8.42 -2.71 12.96
C ASP A 100 -7.29 -1.72 12.61
N ASP A 101 -7.43 -0.49 13.09
CA ASP A 101 -6.51 0.61 12.82
C ASP A 101 -5.07 0.30 13.29
N TYR A 102 -4.92 -0.42 14.42
CA TYR A 102 -3.64 -0.83 14.95
C TYR A 102 -2.95 -1.88 14.06
N LYS A 103 -3.70 -2.87 13.58
CA LYS A 103 -3.19 -3.89 12.65
C LYS A 103 -2.79 -3.26 11.31
N LEU A 104 -3.57 -2.29 10.80
CA LEU A 104 -3.21 -1.53 9.60
C LEU A 104 -1.89 -0.76 9.78
N LEU A 105 -1.71 -0.07 10.90
CA LEU A 105 -0.45 0.60 11.23
C LEU A 105 0.72 -0.36 11.34
N ARG A 106 0.52 -1.55 11.93
CA ARG A 106 1.57 -2.56 12.04
C ARG A 106 2.01 -3.06 10.66
N ILE A 107 1.07 -3.29 9.75
CA ILE A 107 1.38 -3.66 8.36
C ILE A 107 2.13 -2.53 7.66
N ALA A 108 1.67 -1.28 7.80
CA ALA A 108 2.32 -0.11 7.19
C ALA A 108 3.77 0.08 7.69
N ASN A 109 4.00 -0.06 8.99
CA ASN A 109 5.35 0.00 9.55
C ASN A 109 6.23 -1.15 9.06
N ALA A 110 5.70 -2.38 8.97
CA ALA A 110 6.43 -3.52 8.44
C ALA A 110 6.87 -3.30 6.97
N ILE A 111 6.01 -2.69 6.13
CA ILE A 111 6.36 -2.29 4.75
C ILE A 111 7.53 -1.31 4.74
N ILE A 112 7.55 -0.32 5.64
CA ILE A 112 8.61 0.70 5.69
C ILE A 112 9.93 0.09 6.17
N MET A 113 9.90 -0.74 7.21
CA MET A 113 11.08 -1.41 7.74
C MET A 113 11.70 -2.37 6.71
N SER A 114 10.88 -3.15 5.99
CA SER A 114 11.37 -4.09 4.98
C SER A 114 12.05 -3.41 3.80
N ASN A 115 11.75 -2.14 3.56
CA ASN A 115 12.32 -1.33 2.48
C ASN A 115 13.36 -0.31 2.98
N GLY A 116 13.93 -0.51 4.17
CA GLY A 116 15.07 0.29 4.65
C GLY A 116 14.72 1.67 5.22
N ASN A 117 13.50 1.86 5.75
CA ASN A 117 13.06 3.10 6.41
C ASN A 117 13.15 4.36 5.51
N THR A 118 12.72 4.24 4.27
CA THR A 118 12.86 5.28 3.25
C THR A 118 11.85 6.44 3.33
N LEU A 119 10.80 6.31 4.15
CA LEU A 119 9.67 7.24 4.28
C LEU A 119 9.39 7.57 5.75
#